data_AF-A0ABD5PDJ1-F1
#
_entry.id   AF-A0ABD5PDJ1-F1
#
_cell.length_a   1.000
_cell.length_b   1.000
_cell.length_c   1.000
_cell.angle_alpha   90.00
_cell.angle_beta   90.00
_cell.angle_gamma   90.00
#
_symmetry.space_group_name_H-M   'P 1'
#
loop_
_entity.id
_entity.type
_entity.pdbx_description
1 polymer ?
#
loop_
_entity_poly.entity_id
_entity_poly.type
_entity_poly.pdbx_seq_one_letter_code
_entity_poly.pdbx_strand_id
1 'polypeptide(L)'
;MNDGTTASEPRGWFEGLDGDDADDAEEKAATRRIRDGSADAPADWPARAVESGFADDETDYYARLREATVEAAREAAAERERADDRQLVHAVRSMDDADRVANELAERVSEWAGTQFEAGSGVDYARELAARDPEGPDQERVVSLAGRVADLADEADDLRTYIEQRAPTVAPNLTEMAGPVLAARLLSLAGGLDSLAKKPAGTVQVLGAEDALFAHLRGRAPSPKHGVIFTHEFVRGTRPEDRGSAARAFAGKLALAARADHYAGERRPQLHEDLQERMETIRARAEDTDDDSTEGGAAE
;
A
#
# COMPACT_ATOMS: atom_id res chain seq x y z
N MET A 1 -47.48 15.16 8.40
CA MET A 1 -47.16 14.47 9.66
C MET A 1 -45.71 14.03 9.53
N ASN A 2 -44.82 14.86 10.05
CA ASN A 2 -43.38 14.65 9.99
C ASN A 2 -43.01 13.90 11.27
N ASP A 3 -42.55 12.67 11.14
CA ASP A 3 -42.19 11.83 12.27
C ASP A 3 -40.92 12.42 12.90
N GLY A 4 -41.06 12.91 14.13
CA GLY A 4 -40.00 13.57 14.87
C GLY A 4 -39.02 12.53 15.37
N THR A 5 -37.94 12.30 14.61
CA THR A 5 -36.72 11.74 15.17
C THR A 5 -36.22 12.71 16.23
N THR A 6 -36.53 12.43 17.50
CA THR A 6 -35.91 13.07 18.65
C THR A 6 -34.40 12.85 18.53
N ALA A 7 -33.65 13.92 18.23
CA ALA A 7 -32.23 13.94 18.46
C ALA A 7 -32.02 13.61 19.94
N SER A 8 -31.46 12.43 20.24
CA SER A 8 -31.10 12.05 21.60
C SER A 8 -30.20 13.14 22.17
N GLU A 9 -30.54 13.66 23.36
CA GLU A 9 -29.68 14.62 24.05
C GLU A 9 -28.24 14.08 24.12
N PRO A 10 -27.21 14.93 23.97
CA PRO A 10 -25.82 14.50 24.01
C PRO A 10 -25.51 13.98 25.42
N ARG A 11 -25.48 12.65 25.53
CA ARG A 11 -25.10 11.93 26.74
C ARG A 11 -23.59 11.99 26.90
N GLY A 12 -23.11 12.29 28.10
CA GLY A 12 -21.68 12.30 28.38
C GLY A 12 -21.02 10.96 28.09
N TRP A 13 -19.70 10.98 27.85
CA TRP A 13 -18.94 9.77 27.49
C TRP A 13 -19.21 8.61 28.44
N PHE A 14 -19.45 8.89 29.73
CA PHE A 14 -19.74 7.88 30.75
C PHE A 14 -21.16 7.90 31.32
N GLU A 15 -22.05 8.73 30.76
CA GLU A 15 -23.40 8.89 31.31
C GLU A 15 -24.22 7.59 31.18
N GLY A 16 -24.68 7.04 32.29
CA GLY A 16 -25.41 5.77 32.34
C GLY A 16 -24.52 4.53 32.18
N LEU A 17 -23.24 4.62 32.55
CA LEU A 17 -22.37 3.49 32.87
C LEU A 17 -22.20 3.46 34.39
N ASP A 18 -22.12 2.28 35.00
CA ASP A 18 -21.90 2.12 36.43
C ASP A 18 -20.39 2.22 36.77
N GLY A 19 -20.08 2.88 37.88
CA GLY A 19 -18.71 3.19 38.28
C GLY A 19 -18.10 2.20 39.28
N ASP A 20 -18.94 1.62 40.13
CA ASP A 20 -18.56 0.81 41.30
C ASP A 20 -18.35 -0.68 40.97
N ASP A 21 -18.95 -1.17 39.88
CA ASP A 21 -18.91 -2.56 39.40
C ASP A 21 -18.63 -2.61 37.88
N ALA A 22 -17.75 -1.73 37.38
CA ALA A 22 -17.37 -1.70 35.96
C ALA A 22 -16.75 -3.05 35.56
N ASP A 23 -17.58 -3.90 34.99
CA ASP A 23 -17.14 -5.12 34.34
C ASP A 23 -16.45 -4.78 33.01
N ASP A 24 -15.80 -5.77 32.39
CA ASP A 24 -15.18 -5.63 31.07
C ASP A 24 -16.15 -5.05 30.02
N ALA A 25 -17.48 -5.12 30.23
CA ALA A 25 -18.48 -4.66 29.28
C ALA A 25 -18.71 -3.14 29.37
N GLU A 26 -18.73 -2.58 30.57
CA GLU A 26 -18.87 -1.13 30.78
C GLU A 26 -17.63 -0.36 30.35
N GLU A 27 -16.44 -0.91 30.59
CA GLU A 27 -15.18 -0.31 30.13
C GLU A 27 -15.10 -0.30 28.59
N LYS A 28 -15.59 -1.37 27.93
CA LYS A 28 -15.75 -1.42 26.47
C LYS A 28 -16.80 -0.44 25.95
N ALA A 29 -17.88 -0.23 26.70
CA ALA A 29 -18.90 0.75 26.33
C ALA A 29 -18.36 2.18 26.40
N ALA A 30 -17.60 2.51 27.45
CA ALA A 30 -16.88 3.77 27.58
C ALA A 30 -15.89 3.98 26.42
N THR A 31 -15.06 2.98 26.13
CA THR A 31 -14.10 2.98 25.01
C THR A 31 -14.80 3.24 23.66
N ARG A 32 -15.92 2.56 23.39
CA ARG A 32 -16.71 2.77 22.17
C ARG A 32 -17.28 4.19 22.09
N ARG A 33 -17.80 4.75 23.19
CA ARG A 33 -18.35 6.11 23.20
C ARG A 33 -17.27 7.18 23.01
N ILE A 34 -16.07 6.96 23.52
CA ILE A 34 -14.93 7.85 23.26
C ILE A 34 -14.52 7.81 21.78
N ARG A 35 -14.61 6.64 21.16
CA ARG A 35 -14.23 6.44 19.77
C ARG A 35 -15.24 7.03 18.77
N ASP A 36 -16.52 6.75 18.99
CA ASP A 36 -17.58 7.02 18.00
C ASP A 36 -18.50 8.18 18.39
N GLY A 37 -18.45 8.62 19.65
CA GLY A 37 -19.33 9.66 20.19
C GLY A 37 -18.90 11.06 19.77
N SER A 38 -19.89 11.91 19.48
CA SER A 38 -19.71 13.34 19.23
C SER A 38 -20.68 14.16 20.10
N ALA A 39 -20.30 15.40 20.40
CA ALA A 39 -21.16 16.36 21.09
C ALA A 39 -21.08 17.72 20.37
N ASP A 40 -22.23 18.37 20.21
CA ASP A 40 -22.34 19.65 19.51
C ASP A 40 -21.70 20.82 20.28
N ALA A 41 -21.58 20.69 21.61
CA ALA A 41 -20.95 21.69 22.48
C ALA A 41 -20.21 21.02 23.65
N PRO A 42 -19.14 21.65 24.17
CA PRO A 42 -18.50 21.20 25.40
C PRO A 42 -19.48 21.34 26.57
N ALA A 43 -19.81 20.23 27.21
CA ALA A 43 -20.56 20.20 28.46
C ALA A 43 -19.62 19.95 29.64
N ASP A 44 -20.11 20.19 30.86
CA ASP A 44 -19.42 19.84 32.09
C ASP A 44 -19.51 18.33 32.35
N TRP A 45 -18.78 17.57 31.53
CA TRP A 45 -18.73 16.11 31.58
C TRP A 45 -18.21 15.56 32.91
N PRO A 46 -17.21 16.18 33.57
CA PRO A 46 -16.81 15.77 34.91
C PRO A 46 -17.96 15.84 35.91
N ALA A 47 -18.66 16.98 36.00
CA ALA A 47 -19.77 17.13 36.94
C ALA A 47 -20.89 16.11 36.67
N ARG A 48 -21.22 15.88 35.40
CA ARG A 48 -22.24 14.88 35.02
C ARG A 48 -21.84 13.44 35.34
N ALA A 49 -20.57 13.09 35.17
CA ALA A 49 -20.08 11.75 35.49
C ALA A 49 -20.07 11.48 37.00
N VAL A 50 -19.80 12.51 37.81
CA VAL A 50 -19.91 12.43 39.28
C VAL A 50 -21.37 12.37 39.71
N GLU A 51 -22.25 13.20 39.13
CA GLU A 51 -23.70 13.18 39.40
C GLU A 51 -24.35 11.84 39.02
N SER A 52 -23.85 11.17 37.98
CA SER A 52 -24.33 9.85 37.58
C SER A 52 -23.76 8.71 38.41
N GLY A 53 -22.80 8.96 39.30
CA GLY A 53 -22.13 7.93 40.09
C GLY A 53 -21.12 7.09 39.32
N PHE A 54 -20.67 7.54 38.14
CA PHE A 54 -19.64 6.84 37.37
C PHE A 54 -18.23 7.12 37.89
N ALA A 55 -18.01 8.32 38.42
CA ALA A 55 -16.74 8.73 39.02
C ALA A 55 -16.96 9.27 40.43
N ASP A 56 -16.04 8.96 41.35
CA ASP A 56 -16.13 9.40 42.74
C ASP A 56 -15.96 10.92 42.89
N ASP A 57 -15.06 11.49 42.09
CA ASP A 57 -14.79 12.92 42.02
C ASP A 57 -14.19 13.29 40.64
N GLU A 58 -13.89 14.58 40.46
CA GLU A 58 -13.29 15.08 39.20
C GLU A 58 -11.92 14.42 38.90
N THR A 59 -11.14 14.07 39.93
CA THR A 59 -9.85 13.40 39.75
C THR A 59 -10.04 11.97 39.26
N ASP A 60 -10.97 11.23 39.86
CA ASP A 60 -11.33 9.88 39.43
C ASP A 60 -11.90 9.89 37.99
N TYR A 61 -12.74 10.88 37.65
CA TYR A 61 -13.22 11.07 36.28
C TYR A 61 -12.08 11.18 35.26
N TYR A 62 -11.09 12.05 35.51
CA TYR A 62 -9.96 12.21 34.58
C TYR A 62 -9.05 10.98 34.54
N ALA A 63 -8.93 10.24 35.64
CA ALA A 63 -8.20 8.97 35.66
C ALA A 63 -8.88 7.93 34.76
N ARG A 64 -10.19 7.72 34.94
CA ARG A 64 -11.01 6.82 34.11
C ARG A 64 -11.04 7.25 32.64
N LEU A 65 -11.15 8.55 32.37
CA LEU A 65 -11.09 9.09 31.01
C LEU A 65 -9.73 8.83 30.36
N ARG A 66 -8.64 9.01 31.10
CA ARG A 66 -7.30 8.71 30.59
C ARG A 66 -7.15 7.23 30.25
N GLU A 67 -7.62 6.34 31.11
CA GLU A 67 -7.57 4.89 30.87
C GLU A 67 -8.35 4.50 29.62
N ALA A 68 -9.63 4.90 29.54
CA ALA A 68 -10.49 4.58 28.41
C ALA A 68 -10.02 5.22 27.09
N THR A 69 -9.42 6.43 27.13
CA THR A 69 -8.82 7.04 25.93
C THR A 69 -7.54 6.33 25.47
N VAL A 70 -6.70 5.87 26.40
CA VAL A 70 -5.52 5.06 26.06
C VAL A 70 -5.93 3.74 25.44
N GLU A 71 -6.96 3.09 25.99
CA GLU A 71 -7.44 1.81 25.46
C GLU A 71 -8.11 1.99 24.09
N ALA A 72 -8.98 3.01 23.93
CA ALA A 72 -9.56 3.36 22.63
C ALA A 72 -8.48 3.64 21.57
N ALA A 73 -7.39 4.32 21.96
CA ALA A 73 -6.27 4.59 21.06
C ALA A 73 -5.51 3.31 20.68
N ARG A 74 -5.31 2.38 21.61
CA ARG A 74 -4.66 1.08 21.35
C ARG A 74 -5.52 0.22 20.43
N GLU A 75 -6.82 0.11 20.69
CA GLU A 75 -7.74 -0.64 19.85
C GLU A 75 -7.78 -0.08 18.43
N ALA A 76 -7.93 1.24 18.29
CA ALA A 76 -7.93 1.90 16.99
C ALA A 76 -6.61 1.70 16.22
N ALA A 77 -5.46 1.75 16.92
CA ALA A 77 -4.16 1.47 16.32
C ALA A 77 -4.05 0.01 15.84
N ALA A 78 -4.47 -0.94 16.68
CA ALA A 78 -4.37 -2.36 16.38
C ALA A 78 -5.34 -2.78 15.25
N GLU A 79 -6.51 -2.16 15.15
CA GLU A 79 -7.42 -2.35 14.00
C GLU A 79 -6.80 -1.82 12.71
N ARG A 80 -6.21 -0.61 12.76
CA ARG A 80 -5.55 -0.01 11.59
C ARG A 80 -4.37 -0.86 11.12
N GLU A 81 -3.58 -1.45 12.02
CA GLU A 81 -2.47 -2.35 11.67
C GLU A 81 -2.95 -3.67 11.06
N ARG A 82 -4.11 -4.16 11.49
CA ARG A 82 -4.72 -5.40 10.97
C ARG A 82 -5.51 -5.20 9.69
N ALA A 83 -5.73 -3.96 9.24
CA ALA A 83 -6.43 -3.67 8.00
C ALA A 83 -5.80 -4.42 6.82
N ASP A 84 -6.64 -4.93 5.91
CA ASP A 84 -6.17 -5.82 4.85
C ASP A 84 -5.18 -5.15 3.88
N ASP A 85 -5.28 -3.83 3.69
CA ASP A 85 -4.32 -3.05 2.91
C ASP A 85 -2.94 -2.99 3.58
N ARG A 86 -2.87 -3.01 4.92
CA ARG A 86 -1.60 -3.12 5.65
C ARG A 86 -0.91 -4.44 5.38
N GLN A 87 -1.64 -5.53 5.32
CA GLN A 87 -1.06 -6.85 5.03
C GLN A 87 -0.43 -6.88 3.63
N LEU A 88 -1.07 -6.26 2.64
CA LEU A 88 -0.50 -6.08 1.30
C LEU A 88 0.79 -5.23 1.32
N VAL A 89 0.80 -4.15 2.12
CA VAL A 89 1.99 -3.31 2.28
C VAL A 89 3.16 -4.09 2.89
N HIS A 90 2.91 -4.93 3.89
CA HIS A 90 3.94 -5.79 4.46
C HIS A 90 4.42 -6.83 3.45
N ALA A 91 3.50 -7.55 2.79
CA ALA A 91 3.84 -8.58 1.82
C ALA A 91 4.71 -8.06 0.67
N VAL A 92 4.37 -6.91 0.06
CA VAL A 92 5.14 -6.38 -1.07
C VAL A 92 6.54 -5.92 -0.66
N ARG A 93 6.71 -5.39 0.57
CA ARG A 93 8.02 -4.99 1.08
C ARG A 93 8.88 -6.21 1.37
N SER A 94 8.30 -7.22 2.02
CA SER A 94 8.98 -8.49 2.28
C SER A 94 9.36 -9.21 0.99
N MET A 95 8.48 -9.20 -0.01
CA MET A 95 8.76 -9.77 -1.35
C MET A 95 9.94 -9.05 -1.99
N ASP A 96 9.95 -7.71 -2.00
CA ASP A 96 11.06 -6.92 -2.56
C ASP A 96 12.39 -7.17 -1.84
N ASP A 97 12.37 -7.29 -0.51
CA ASP A 97 13.57 -7.58 0.28
C ASP A 97 14.07 -9.01 0.05
N ALA A 98 13.17 -10.00 0.01
CA ALA A 98 13.51 -11.39 -0.29
C ALA A 98 14.13 -11.52 -1.68
N ASP A 99 13.50 -10.93 -2.71
CA ASP A 99 14.01 -10.88 -4.08
C ASP A 99 15.41 -10.25 -4.13
N ARG A 100 15.59 -9.09 -3.49
CA ARG A 100 16.86 -8.38 -3.49
C ARG A 100 17.97 -9.19 -2.81
N VAL A 101 17.71 -9.71 -1.61
CA VAL A 101 18.71 -10.48 -0.85
C VAL A 101 19.03 -11.80 -1.56
N ALA A 102 18.04 -12.48 -2.15
CA ALA A 102 18.27 -13.68 -2.96
C ALA A 102 19.22 -13.38 -4.12
N ASN A 103 19.00 -12.30 -4.87
CA ASN A 103 19.86 -11.92 -6.00
C ASN A 103 21.29 -11.54 -5.54
N GLU A 104 21.43 -10.73 -4.48
CA GLU A 104 22.74 -10.35 -3.93
C GLU A 104 23.55 -11.58 -3.47
N LEU A 105 22.88 -12.54 -2.81
CA LEU A 105 23.52 -13.78 -2.37
C LEU A 105 23.77 -14.74 -3.53
N ALA A 106 22.92 -14.78 -4.55
CA ALA A 106 23.11 -15.58 -5.76
C ALA A 106 24.39 -15.18 -6.50
N GLU A 107 24.71 -13.88 -6.56
CA GLU A 107 25.99 -13.40 -7.10
C GLU A 107 27.17 -13.98 -6.31
N ARG A 108 27.09 -14.01 -4.97
CA ARG A 108 28.13 -14.59 -4.10
C ARG A 108 28.26 -16.10 -4.26
N VAL A 109 27.13 -16.80 -4.40
CA VAL A 109 27.10 -18.24 -4.71
C VAL A 109 27.79 -18.49 -6.04
N SER A 110 27.49 -17.69 -7.07
CA SER A 110 28.08 -17.83 -8.41
C SER A 110 29.60 -17.67 -8.38
N GLU A 111 30.10 -16.64 -7.70
CA GLU A 111 31.53 -16.39 -7.53
C GLU A 111 32.24 -17.55 -6.80
N TRP A 112 31.68 -18.02 -5.69
CA TRP A 112 32.30 -19.07 -4.89
C TRP A 112 32.21 -20.44 -5.57
N ALA A 113 31.05 -20.76 -6.14
CA ALA A 113 30.82 -22.02 -6.84
C ALA A 113 31.72 -22.18 -8.07
N GLY A 114 32.12 -21.09 -8.74
CA GLY A 114 33.09 -21.13 -9.83
C GLY A 114 34.46 -21.72 -9.44
N THR A 115 34.77 -21.85 -8.15
CA THR A 115 35.99 -22.52 -7.66
C THR A 115 35.82 -24.02 -7.40
N GLN A 116 34.58 -24.49 -7.28
CA GLN A 116 34.25 -25.86 -6.82
C GLN A 116 33.39 -26.65 -7.81
N PHE A 117 32.65 -25.97 -8.68
CA PHE A 117 31.65 -26.50 -9.60
C PHE A 117 31.78 -25.85 -10.99
N GLU A 118 31.00 -26.35 -11.95
CA GLU A 118 30.84 -25.69 -13.25
C GLU A 118 30.20 -24.31 -13.07
N ALA A 119 30.72 -23.32 -13.80
CA ALA A 119 30.28 -21.94 -13.69
C ALA A 119 28.81 -21.78 -14.13
N GLY A 120 28.04 -21.07 -13.31
CA GLY A 120 26.68 -20.62 -13.61
C GLY A 120 26.41 -19.30 -12.90
N SER A 121 25.21 -18.74 -13.07
CA SER A 121 24.85 -17.47 -12.45
C SER A 121 23.37 -17.35 -12.09
N GLY A 122 23.11 -16.48 -11.11
CA GLY A 122 21.74 -16.12 -10.72
C GLY A 122 21.06 -17.15 -9.82
N VAL A 123 19.78 -16.89 -9.55
CA VAL A 123 18.97 -17.69 -8.61
C VAL A 123 18.72 -19.10 -9.13
N ASP A 124 18.51 -19.28 -10.44
CA ASP A 124 18.27 -20.61 -11.01
C ASP A 124 19.49 -21.53 -10.82
N TYR A 125 20.69 -20.99 -11.02
CA TYR A 125 21.92 -21.73 -10.73
C TYR A 125 22.07 -22.05 -9.24
N ALA A 126 21.66 -21.14 -8.34
CA ALA A 126 21.64 -21.43 -6.92
C ALA A 126 20.64 -22.55 -6.56
N ARG A 127 19.45 -22.58 -7.19
CA ARG A 127 18.47 -23.68 -7.05
C ARG A 127 19.04 -25.01 -7.52
N GLU A 128 19.74 -25.02 -8.65
CA GLU A 128 20.42 -26.23 -9.16
C GLU A 128 21.52 -26.71 -8.20
N LEU A 129 22.35 -25.81 -7.69
CA LEU A 129 23.41 -26.14 -6.73
C LEU A 129 22.86 -26.64 -5.40
N ALA A 130 21.74 -26.08 -4.93
CA ALA A 130 21.09 -26.51 -3.69
C ALA A 130 20.67 -27.99 -3.71
N ALA A 131 20.42 -28.54 -4.91
CA ALA A 131 20.05 -29.94 -5.12
C ALA A 131 21.26 -30.88 -5.33
N ARG A 132 22.49 -30.38 -5.36
CA ARG A 132 23.69 -31.20 -5.57
C ARG A 132 24.19 -31.84 -4.28
N ASP A 133 24.73 -33.04 -4.42
CA ASP A 133 25.50 -33.69 -3.37
C ASP A 133 26.93 -33.12 -3.33
N PRO A 134 27.39 -32.56 -2.19
CA PRO A 134 28.74 -32.04 -2.05
C PRO A 134 29.76 -33.17 -1.81
N GLU A 135 30.93 -33.06 -2.43
CA GLU A 135 32.04 -34.01 -2.32
C GLU A 135 33.09 -33.62 -1.25
N GLY A 136 32.84 -32.55 -0.49
CA GLY A 136 33.74 -32.09 0.56
C GLY A 136 33.27 -30.84 1.31
N PRO A 137 34.02 -30.41 2.35
CA PRO A 137 33.58 -29.37 3.29
C PRO A 137 33.38 -27.99 2.63
N ASP A 138 34.17 -27.66 1.60
CA ASP A 138 34.01 -26.38 0.89
C ASP A 138 32.73 -26.38 0.04
N GLN A 139 32.47 -27.49 -0.66
CA GLN A 139 31.24 -27.69 -1.42
C GLN A 139 29.99 -27.70 -0.53
N GLU A 140 30.06 -28.33 0.65
CA GLU A 140 28.96 -28.32 1.63
C GLU A 140 28.55 -26.88 2.00
N ARG A 141 29.51 -25.96 2.13
CA ARG A 141 29.21 -24.56 2.45
C ARG A 141 28.58 -23.81 1.28
N VAL A 142 29.06 -24.04 0.05
CA VAL A 142 28.49 -23.46 -1.16
C VAL A 142 27.05 -23.94 -1.35
N VAL A 143 26.81 -25.26 -1.29
CA VAL A 143 25.47 -25.86 -1.42
C VAL A 143 24.54 -25.34 -0.32
N SER A 144 25.02 -25.22 0.93
CA SER A 144 24.24 -24.65 2.02
C SER A 144 23.85 -23.18 1.81
N LEU A 145 24.74 -22.37 1.24
CA LEU A 145 24.41 -20.98 0.90
C LEU A 145 23.42 -20.91 -0.28
N ALA A 146 23.63 -21.75 -1.30
CA ALA A 146 22.73 -21.88 -2.44
C ALA A 146 21.32 -22.28 -2.02
N GLY A 147 21.18 -23.19 -1.05
CA GLY A 147 19.89 -23.53 -0.45
C GLY A 147 19.17 -22.33 0.17
N ARG A 148 19.87 -21.48 0.94
CA ARG A 148 19.27 -20.26 1.50
C ARG A 148 18.84 -19.25 0.43
N VAL A 149 19.56 -19.19 -0.69
CA VAL A 149 19.19 -18.36 -1.85
C VAL A 149 17.90 -18.88 -2.48
N ALA A 150 17.82 -20.20 -2.68
CA ALA A 150 16.61 -20.84 -3.19
C ALA A 150 15.42 -20.58 -2.27
N ASP A 151 15.56 -20.80 -0.95
CA ASP A 151 14.49 -20.56 0.03
C ASP A 151 13.99 -19.10 0.00
N LEU A 152 14.89 -18.12 -0.11
CA LEU A 152 14.49 -16.70 -0.20
C LEU A 152 13.77 -16.37 -1.51
N ALA A 153 14.19 -16.96 -2.62
CA ALA A 153 13.53 -16.77 -3.90
C ALA A 153 12.13 -17.41 -3.91
N ASP A 154 12.00 -18.60 -3.34
CA ASP A 154 10.73 -19.30 -3.21
C ASP A 154 9.76 -18.53 -2.28
N GLU A 155 10.26 -17.96 -1.17
CA GLU A 155 9.45 -17.06 -0.31
C GLU A 155 8.98 -15.81 -1.06
N ALA A 156 9.81 -15.23 -1.93
CA ALA A 156 9.39 -14.09 -2.76
C ALA A 156 8.27 -14.48 -3.74
N ASP A 157 8.35 -15.67 -4.35
CA ASP A 157 7.33 -16.22 -5.24
C ASP A 157 6.01 -16.52 -4.47
N ASP A 158 6.10 -17.03 -3.24
CA ASP A 158 4.96 -17.25 -2.36
C ASP A 158 4.28 -15.93 -1.94
N LEU A 159 5.06 -14.91 -1.58
CA LEU A 159 4.56 -13.58 -1.24
C LEU A 159 3.89 -12.89 -2.45
N ARG A 160 4.46 -13.04 -3.66
CA ARG A 160 3.81 -12.60 -4.90
C ARG A 160 2.45 -13.26 -5.06
N THR A 161 2.39 -14.58 -4.91
CA THR A 161 1.16 -15.37 -5.02
C THR A 161 0.11 -14.90 -4.00
N TYR A 162 0.53 -14.64 -2.76
CA TYR A 162 -0.32 -14.07 -1.73
C TYR A 162 -0.88 -12.69 -2.13
N ILE A 163 -0.03 -11.79 -2.66
CA ILE A 163 -0.46 -10.46 -3.14
C ILE A 163 -1.47 -10.59 -4.28
N GLU A 164 -1.24 -11.50 -5.22
CA GLU A 164 -2.13 -11.74 -6.37
C GLU A 164 -3.53 -12.20 -5.95
N GLN A 165 -3.62 -12.99 -4.88
CA GLN A 165 -4.90 -13.44 -4.32
C GLN A 165 -5.58 -12.37 -3.47
N ARG A 166 -4.80 -11.60 -2.68
CA ARG A 166 -5.36 -10.68 -1.69
C ARG A 166 -5.69 -9.31 -2.26
N ALA A 167 -4.87 -8.77 -3.17
CA ALA A 167 -5.05 -7.42 -3.72
C ALA A 167 -6.43 -7.17 -4.37
N PRO A 168 -6.99 -8.10 -5.19
CA PRO A 168 -8.32 -7.92 -5.77
C PRO A 168 -9.44 -7.78 -4.74
N THR A 169 -9.28 -8.34 -3.55
CA THR A 169 -10.28 -8.24 -2.45
C THR A 169 -10.19 -6.92 -1.69
N VAL A 170 -9.01 -6.30 -1.66
CA VAL A 170 -8.74 -5.08 -0.89
C VAL A 170 -8.92 -3.83 -1.74
N ALA A 171 -8.41 -3.88 -2.97
CA ALA A 171 -8.39 -2.75 -3.89
C ALA A 171 -8.75 -3.23 -5.31
N PRO A 172 -10.01 -3.63 -5.54
CA PRO A 172 -10.42 -4.25 -6.80
C PRO A 172 -10.22 -3.34 -8.02
N ASN A 173 -10.46 -2.03 -7.90
CA ASN A 173 -10.30 -1.09 -9.01
C ASN A 173 -8.83 -0.82 -9.32
N LEU A 174 -7.99 -0.61 -8.30
CA LEU A 174 -6.55 -0.43 -8.49
C LEU A 174 -5.91 -1.69 -9.09
N THR A 175 -6.31 -2.86 -8.61
CA THR A 175 -5.78 -4.14 -9.08
C THR A 175 -6.14 -4.40 -10.53
N GLU A 176 -7.37 -4.09 -10.94
CA GLU A 176 -7.80 -4.20 -12.34
C GLU A 176 -6.98 -3.29 -13.27
N MET A 177 -6.60 -2.09 -12.81
CA MET A 177 -5.87 -1.13 -13.63
C MET A 177 -4.36 -1.34 -13.68
N ALA A 178 -3.77 -1.74 -12.55
CA ALA A 178 -2.32 -1.75 -12.36
C ALA A 178 -1.74 -3.17 -12.30
N GLY A 179 -2.59 -4.18 -12.11
CA GLY A 179 -2.20 -5.49 -11.64
C GLY A 179 -1.96 -5.53 -10.12
N PRO A 180 -2.02 -6.72 -9.49
CA PRO A 180 -1.92 -6.87 -8.03
C PRO A 180 -0.63 -6.30 -7.43
N VAL A 181 0.52 -6.60 -8.03
CA VAL A 181 1.83 -6.24 -7.48
C VAL A 181 2.06 -4.73 -7.52
N LEU A 182 1.75 -4.07 -8.64
CA LEU A 182 1.88 -2.61 -8.74
C LEU A 182 0.87 -1.90 -7.83
N ALA A 183 -0.36 -2.42 -7.71
CA ALA A 183 -1.33 -1.90 -6.76
C ALA A 183 -0.79 -1.97 -5.31
N ALA A 184 -0.28 -3.13 -4.88
CA ALA A 184 0.33 -3.28 -3.56
C ALA A 184 1.53 -2.34 -3.35
N ARG A 185 2.37 -2.16 -4.38
CA ARG A 185 3.53 -1.25 -4.34
C ARG A 185 3.09 0.22 -4.21
N LEU A 186 2.04 0.64 -4.91
CA LEU A 186 1.43 1.98 -4.76
C LEU A 186 0.89 2.19 -3.35
N LEU A 187 0.19 1.20 -2.79
CA LEU A 187 -0.27 1.24 -1.38
C LEU A 187 0.91 1.38 -0.43
N SER A 188 2.00 0.63 -0.65
CA SER A 188 3.21 0.65 0.16
C SER A 188 3.91 2.00 0.15
N LEU A 189 4.05 2.62 -1.02
CA LEU A 189 4.62 3.96 -1.20
C LEU A 189 3.72 5.05 -0.62
N ALA A 190 2.40 4.87 -0.70
CA ALA A 190 1.46 5.83 -0.16
C ALA A 190 1.24 5.74 1.36
N GLY A 191 1.53 4.58 1.96
CA GLY A 191 1.29 4.29 3.36
C GLY A 191 -0.08 3.67 3.66
N GLY A 192 -0.74 3.07 2.66
CA GLY A 192 -2.07 2.46 2.76
C GLY A 192 -3.07 3.05 1.76
N LEU A 193 -4.26 2.44 1.69
CA LEU A 193 -5.31 2.77 0.73
C LEU A 193 -5.93 4.13 1.00
N ASP A 194 -6.24 4.44 2.26
CA ASP A 194 -6.74 5.76 2.69
C ASP A 194 -5.78 6.89 2.29
N SER A 195 -4.49 6.70 2.58
CA SER A 195 -3.44 7.65 2.23
C SER A 195 -3.31 7.83 0.71
N LEU A 196 -3.45 6.75 -0.07
CA LEU A 196 -3.41 6.81 -1.53
C LEU A 196 -4.63 7.55 -2.10
N ALA A 197 -5.83 7.29 -1.60
CA ALA A 197 -7.08 7.92 -2.04
C ALA A 197 -7.07 9.45 -1.88
N LYS A 198 -6.35 9.94 -0.85
CA LYS A 198 -6.18 11.37 -0.56
C LYS A 198 -5.12 12.05 -1.44
N LYS A 199 -4.25 11.31 -2.13
CA LYS A 199 -3.20 11.90 -2.98
C LYS A 199 -3.79 12.48 -4.28
N PRO A 200 -3.25 13.61 -4.78
CA PRO A 200 -3.57 14.09 -6.12
C PRO A 200 -2.88 13.22 -7.18
N ALA A 201 -3.43 13.20 -8.39
CA ALA A 201 -2.90 12.41 -9.51
C ALA A 201 -1.43 12.73 -9.82
N GLY A 202 -1.01 14.00 -9.72
CA GLY A 202 0.39 14.39 -9.92
C GLY A 202 1.35 13.77 -8.91
N THR A 203 0.92 13.55 -7.66
CA THR A 203 1.72 12.81 -6.67
C THR A 203 1.75 11.33 -7.01
N VAL A 204 0.61 10.71 -7.34
CA VAL A 204 0.53 9.29 -7.75
C VAL A 204 1.43 9.01 -8.94
N GLN A 205 1.51 9.95 -9.90
CA GLN A 205 2.36 9.85 -11.09
C GLN A 205 3.84 9.63 -10.77
N VAL A 206 4.32 10.22 -9.68
CA VAL A 206 5.76 10.26 -9.33
C VAL A 206 6.09 9.51 -8.05
N LEU A 207 5.15 8.76 -7.46
CA LEU A 207 5.44 7.87 -6.31
C LEU A 207 6.56 6.88 -6.69
N GLY A 208 7.55 6.73 -5.82
CA GLY A 208 8.75 5.91 -6.09
C GLY A 208 9.86 6.63 -6.87
N ALA A 209 9.69 7.92 -7.18
CA ALA A 209 10.73 8.78 -7.77
C ALA A 209 11.04 10.00 -6.87
N GLU A 210 10.95 9.81 -5.55
CA GLU A 210 11.09 10.86 -4.55
C GLU A 210 12.45 11.57 -4.66
N ASP A 211 13.55 10.84 -4.85
CA ASP A 211 14.89 11.42 -4.98
C ASP A 211 14.99 12.37 -6.18
N ALA A 212 14.48 11.95 -7.34
CA ALA A 212 14.45 12.77 -8.55
C ALA A 212 13.52 13.98 -8.40
N LEU A 213 12.35 13.78 -7.79
CA LEU A 213 11.40 14.85 -7.49
C LEU A 213 12.03 15.89 -6.55
N PHE A 214 12.68 15.45 -5.48
CA PHE A 214 13.34 16.35 -4.53
C PHE A 214 14.56 17.05 -5.15
N ALA A 215 15.30 16.41 -6.06
CA ALA A 215 16.35 17.07 -6.83
C ALA A 215 15.77 18.17 -7.73
N HIS A 216 14.62 17.92 -8.37
CA HIS A 216 13.91 18.90 -9.18
C HIS A 216 13.39 20.09 -8.35
N LEU A 217 12.75 19.83 -7.21
CA LEU A 217 12.26 20.88 -6.31
C LEU A 217 13.39 21.77 -5.77
N ARG A 218 14.62 21.26 -5.72
CA ARG A 218 15.84 22.02 -5.36
C ARG A 218 16.50 22.69 -6.57
N GLY A 219 15.92 22.62 -7.76
CA GLY A 219 16.44 23.20 -9.00
C GLY A 219 17.68 22.49 -9.57
N ARG A 220 17.96 21.27 -9.14
CA ARG A 220 19.19 20.52 -9.51
C ARG A 220 18.98 19.54 -10.67
N ALA A 221 17.74 19.26 -11.04
CA ALA A 221 17.38 18.32 -12.10
C ALA A 221 16.02 18.66 -12.74
N PRO A 222 15.72 18.14 -13.94
CA PRO A 222 14.36 18.15 -14.48
C PRO A 222 13.38 17.32 -13.61
N SER A 223 12.08 17.62 -13.70
CA SER A 223 11.05 16.86 -12.97
C SER A 223 10.93 15.43 -13.52
N PRO A 224 10.80 14.40 -12.66
CA PRO A 224 10.54 13.05 -13.14
C PRO A 224 9.18 12.97 -13.85
N LYS A 225 9.14 12.34 -15.02
CA LYS A 225 7.90 12.14 -15.79
C LYS A 225 6.99 11.08 -15.16
N HIS A 226 7.55 10.14 -14.41
CA HIS A 226 6.87 9.01 -13.80
C HIS A 226 7.73 8.41 -12.68
N GLY A 227 7.09 7.78 -11.70
CA GLY A 227 7.75 6.94 -10.70
C GLY A 227 7.51 5.46 -10.99
N VAL A 228 7.07 4.73 -9.97
CA VAL A 228 6.85 3.28 -9.98
C VAL A 228 5.90 2.80 -11.08
N ILE A 229 4.94 3.65 -11.48
CA ILE A 229 3.97 3.36 -12.55
C ILE A 229 4.63 3.17 -13.93
N PHE A 230 5.90 3.54 -14.09
CA PHE A 230 6.70 3.24 -15.28
C PHE A 230 6.81 1.73 -15.54
N THR A 231 6.69 0.89 -14.51
CA THR A 231 6.76 -0.56 -14.66
C THR A 231 5.58 -1.14 -15.45
N HIS A 232 4.46 -0.43 -15.53
CA HIS A 232 3.26 -0.87 -16.24
C HIS A 232 3.34 -0.63 -17.75
N GLU A 233 2.75 -1.53 -18.54
CA GLU A 233 2.79 -1.51 -20.01
C GLU A 233 2.19 -0.24 -20.61
N PHE A 234 1.16 0.33 -19.98
CA PHE A 234 0.60 1.63 -20.41
C PHE A 234 1.63 2.76 -20.43
N VAL A 235 2.69 2.70 -19.63
CA VAL A 235 3.74 3.71 -19.61
C VAL A 235 5.01 3.19 -20.30
N ARG A 236 5.50 2.01 -19.93
CA ARG A 236 6.76 1.45 -20.48
C ARG A 236 6.69 1.24 -21.99
N GLY A 237 5.60 0.64 -22.46
CA GLY A 237 5.37 0.33 -23.87
C GLY A 237 4.99 1.54 -24.72
N THR A 238 4.74 2.70 -24.09
CA THR A 238 4.49 3.95 -24.80
C THR A 238 5.80 4.62 -25.21
N ARG A 239 5.79 5.30 -26.37
CA ARG A 239 6.97 5.97 -26.94
C ARG A 239 7.54 7.03 -25.98
N PRO A 240 8.87 7.22 -25.92
CA PRO A 240 9.52 8.10 -24.95
C PRO A 240 8.97 9.53 -24.86
N GLU A 241 8.55 10.08 -25.99
CA GLU A 241 7.96 11.43 -26.13
C GLU A 241 6.62 11.51 -25.37
N ASP A 242 5.79 10.48 -25.51
CA ASP A 242 4.41 10.41 -24.99
C ASP A 242 4.29 9.81 -23.60
N ARG A 243 5.36 9.20 -23.06
CA ARG A 243 5.37 8.60 -21.71
C ARG A 243 4.85 9.54 -20.62
N GLY A 244 5.15 10.84 -20.73
CA GLY A 244 4.66 11.83 -19.77
C GLY A 244 3.14 12.00 -19.82
N SER A 245 2.56 11.95 -21.02
CA SER A 245 1.12 12.01 -21.24
C SER A 245 0.42 10.74 -20.77
N ALA A 246 0.99 9.58 -21.11
CA ALA A 246 0.50 8.27 -20.65
C ALA A 246 0.55 8.14 -19.12
N ALA A 247 1.69 8.46 -18.50
CA ALA A 247 1.84 8.43 -17.04
C ALA A 247 0.82 9.33 -16.33
N ARG A 248 0.56 10.53 -16.86
CA ARG A 248 -0.43 11.46 -16.30
C ARG A 248 -1.86 10.90 -16.42
N ALA A 249 -2.22 10.34 -17.58
CA ALA A 249 -3.52 9.72 -17.78
C ALA A 249 -3.72 8.52 -16.84
N PHE A 250 -2.70 7.66 -16.73
CA PHE A 250 -2.73 6.50 -15.85
C PHE A 250 -2.87 6.88 -14.39
N ALA A 251 -2.02 7.78 -13.90
CA ALA A 251 -2.05 8.25 -12.52
C ALA A 251 -3.39 8.91 -12.16
N GLY A 252 -4.00 9.62 -13.11
CA GLY A 252 -5.35 10.18 -12.95
C GLY A 252 -6.40 9.11 -12.66
N LYS A 253 -6.40 8.02 -13.44
CA LYS A 253 -7.35 6.91 -13.26
C LYS A 253 -7.03 6.06 -12.04
N LEU A 254 -5.75 5.83 -11.72
CA LEU A 254 -5.33 5.18 -10.47
C LEU A 254 -5.78 5.96 -9.23
N ALA A 255 -5.68 7.30 -9.23
CA ALA A 255 -6.16 8.12 -8.12
C ALA A 255 -7.69 8.03 -7.95
N LEU A 256 -8.45 7.92 -9.05
CA LEU A 256 -9.90 7.70 -9.00
C LEU A 256 -10.25 6.28 -8.53
N ALA A 257 -9.50 5.27 -8.99
CA ALA A 257 -9.64 3.90 -8.54
C ALA A 257 -9.39 3.75 -7.04
N ALA A 258 -8.31 4.34 -6.52
CA ALA A 258 -8.01 4.35 -5.08
C ALA A 258 -9.14 4.96 -4.25
N ARG A 259 -9.77 6.03 -4.73
CA ARG A 259 -10.94 6.64 -4.07
C ARG A 259 -12.17 5.75 -4.13
N ALA A 260 -12.42 5.10 -5.27
CA ALA A 260 -13.53 4.16 -5.39
C ALA A 260 -13.34 2.96 -4.45
N ASP A 261 -12.14 2.38 -4.41
CA ASP A 261 -11.77 1.29 -3.51
C ASP A 261 -11.92 1.69 -2.04
N HIS A 262 -11.48 2.89 -1.66
CA HIS A 262 -11.54 3.35 -0.27
C HIS A 262 -12.96 3.74 0.20
N TYR A 263 -13.71 4.51 -0.60
CA TYR A 263 -14.98 5.10 -0.17
C TYR A 263 -16.22 4.29 -0.55
N ALA A 264 -16.15 3.48 -1.60
CA ALA A 264 -17.28 2.67 -2.08
C ALA A 264 -17.03 1.17 -1.94
N GLY A 265 -15.78 0.70 -2.08
CA GLY A 265 -15.43 -0.72 -2.00
C GLY A 265 -15.91 -1.58 -3.18
N GLU A 266 -16.61 -0.99 -4.15
CA GLU A 266 -17.20 -1.69 -5.29
C GLU A 266 -16.38 -1.47 -6.58
N ARG A 267 -16.37 -2.49 -7.46
CA ARG A 267 -15.79 -2.39 -8.81
C ARG A 267 -16.54 -1.36 -9.66
N ARG A 268 -15.78 -0.54 -10.40
CA ARG A 268 -16.25 0.48 -11.34
C ARG A 268 -15.63 0.25 -12.72
N PRO A 269 -16.24 -0.62 -13.55
CA PRO A 269 -15.69 -1.00 -14.86
C PRO A 269 -15.42 0.20 -15.78
N GLN A 270 -16.27 1.24 -15.71
CA GLN A 270 -16.13 2.43 -16.55
C GLN A 270 -14.79 3.14 -16.37
N LEU A 271 -14.19 3.09 -15.17
CA LEU A 271 -12.89 3.73 -14.97
C LEU A 271 -11.78 3.05 -15.78
N HIS A 272 -11.88 1.73 -15.99
CA HIS A 272 -10.92 0.96 -16.77
C HIS A 272 -11.13 1.21 -18.28
N GLU A 273 -12.38 1.19 -18.73
CA GLU A 273 -12.75 1.50 -20.12
C GLU A 273 -12.24 2.89 -20.53
N ASP A 274 -12.51 3.91 -19.71
CA ASP A 274 -12.02 5.27 -19.96
C ASP A 274 -10.49 5.36 -20.02
N LEU A 275 -9.77 4.53 -19.24
CA LEU A 275 -8.31 4.50 -19.24
C LEU A 275 -7.80 3.89 -20.55
N GLN A 276 -8.39 2.78 -20.98
CA GLN A 276 -8.03 2.10 -22.23
C GLN A 276 -8.22 3.03 -23.43
N GLU A 277 -9.39 3.65 -23.57
CA GLU A 277 -9.68 4.60 -24.65
C GLU A 277 -8.67 5.76 -24.66
N ARG A 278 -8.34 6.27 -23.46
CA ARG A 278 -7.36 7.35 -23.34
C ARG A 278 -5.94 6.92 -23.73
N MET A 279 -5.55 5.69 -23.40
CA MET A 279 -4.23 5.14 -23.75
C MET A 279 -4.12 4.84 -25.25
N GLU A 280 -5.17 4.29 -25.85
CA GLU A 280 -5.27 4.09 -27.30
C GLU A 280 -5.12 5.43 -28.04
N THR A 281 -5.84 6.46 -27.60
CA THR A 281 -5.72 7.81 -28.17
C THR A 281 -4.29 8.36 -28.09
N ILE A 282 -3.58 8.11 -27.00
CA ILE A 282 -2.20 8.57 -26.83
C ILE A 282 -1.24 7.80 -27.76
N ARG A 283 -1.46 6.49 -27.92
CA ARG A 283 -0.64 5.64 -28.79
C ARG A 283 -0.89 5.94 -30.28
N ALA A 284 -2.15 6.16 -30.69
CA ALA A 284 -2.51 6.47 -32.07
C ALA A 284 -1.90 7.79 -32.57
N ARG A 285 -1.88 8.83 -31.73
CA ARG A 285 -1.21 10.11 -32.07
C ARG A 285 0.28 9.94 -32.41
N ALA A 286 0.90 8.92 -31.84
CA ALA A 286 2.29 8.62 -32.08
C ALA A 286 2.49 7.99 -33.47
N GLU A 287 1.56 7.13 -33.90
CA GLU A 287 1.60 6.49 -35.23
C GLU A 287 1.47 7.51 -36.36
N ASP A 288 0.55 8.47 -36.23
CA ASP A 288 0.34 9.55 -37.21
C ASP A 288 1.57 10.47 -37.36
N THR A 289 2.35 10.64 -36.29
CA THR A 289 3.55 11.50 -36.31
C THR A 289 4.74 10.83 -37.02
N ASP A 290 4.82 9.50 -37.02
CA ASP A 290 5.88 8.77 -37.72
C ASP A 290 5.65 8.71 -39.22
N ASP A 291 4.39 8.57 -39.65
CA ASP A 291 4.02 8.48 -41.07
C ASP A 291 4.33 9.82 -41.79
N ASP A 292 4.02 10.95 -41.15
CA ASP A 292 4.30 12.30 -41.68
C ASP A 292 5.81 12.61 -41.74
N SER A 293 6.60 12.00 -40.85
CA SER A 293 8.07 12.12 -40.85
C SER A 293 8.76 11.22 -41.89
N THR A 294 8.10 10.15 -42.32
CA THR A 294 8.62 9.21 -43.33
C THR A 294 8.34 9.70 -44.75
N GLU A 295 7.19 10.35 -44.97
CA GLU A 295 6.85 10.95 -46.27
C GLU A 295 7.66 12.22 -46.59
N GLY A 296 8.10 12.98 -45.58
CA GLY A 296 8.92 14.18 -45.76
C GLY A 296 10.40 13.95 -46.12
N GLY A 297 10.91 12.72 -45.97
CA GLY A 297 12.33 12.39 -46.18
C GLY A 297 12.68 11.84 -47.58
N ALA A 298 11.69 11.64 -48.46
CA ALA A 298 11.88 11.06 -49.79
C ALA A 298 11.99 12.10 -50.93
N ALA A 299 12.10 13.39 -50.58
CA ALA A 299 12.18 14.49 -51.54
C ALA A 299 13.39 15.39 -51.28
N GLU A 300 14.61 14.88 -51.45
CA GLU A 300 15.83 15.67 -51.74
C GLU A 300 16.84 14.87 -52.58
#